data_AF-A0A353NN31-F1
#
_entry.id   AF-A0A353NN31-F1
#
_cell.length_a   1.000
_cell.length_b   1.000
_cell.length_c   1.000
_cell.angle_alpha   90.00
_cell.angle_beta   90.00
_cell.angle_gamma   90.00
#
_symmetry.space_group_name_H-M   'P 1'
#
loop_
_entity.id
_entity.type
_entity.pdbx_description
1 polymer ?
#
loop_
_entity_poly.entity_id
_entity_poly.type
_entity_poly.pdbx_seq_one_letter_code
_entity_poly.pdbx_strand_id
1 'polypeptide(L)' 'MNEITGLMRTKAKELLEKGEVERVIGWEKGMFFYSTPPVIIDKPEDAEKL' A
#
# COMPACT_ATOMS: atom_id res chain seq x y z
N MET A 1 -11.68 3.80 -9.51
CA MET A 1 -10.82 3.18 -8.48
C MET A 1 -11.56 1.95 -7.98
N ASN A 2 -10.90 0.81 -7.81
CA ASN A 2 -11.57 -0.39 -7.28
C ASN A 2 -11.81 -0.21 -5.76
N GLU A 3 -13.02 -0.47 -5.27
CA GLU A 3 -13.41 -0.25 -3.87
C GLU A 3 -12.51 -1.01 -2.88
N ILE A 4 -12.08 -2.21 -3.29
CA ILE A 4 -11.16 -3.07 -2.55
C ILE A 4 -9.78 -2.40 -2.35
N THR A 5 -9.28 -1.68 -3.36
CA THR A 5 -7.98 -0.99 -3.27
C THR A 5 -8.02 0.11 -2.20
N GLY A 6 -9.12 0.86 -2.11
CA GLY A 6 -9.28 1.88 -1.07
C GLY A 6 -9.32 1.30 0.35
N LEU A 7 -10.00 0.16 0.52
CA LEU A 7 -10.04 -0.55 1.79
C LEU A 7 -8.65 -1.08 2.20
N MET A 8 -7.90 -1.64 1.25
CA MET A 8 -6.54 -2.12 1.48
C MET A 8 -5.61 -0.99 1.95
N ARG A 9 -5.63 0.17 1.28
CA ARG A 9 -4.83 1.35 1.67
C ARG A 9 -5.16 1.83 3.07
N THR A 10 -6.45 1.94 3.37
CA THR A 10 -6.94 2.34 4.69
C THR A 10 -6.44 1.38 5.77
N LYS A 11 -6.53 0.07 5.50
CA LYS A 11 -6.09 -0.94 6.45
C LYS A 11 -4.57 -0.96 6.65
N ALA A 12 -3.80 -0.85 5.57
CA ALA A 12 -2.34 -0.76 5.62
C ALA A 12 -1.88 0.44 6.46
N LYS A 13 -2.52 1.60 6.24
CA LYS A 13 -2.27 2.82 7.01
C LYS A 13 -2.58 2.62 8.50
N GLU A 14 -3.75 2.08 8.82
CA GLU A 14 -4.16 1.81 10.21
C GLU A 14 -3.17 0.90 10.93
N LEU A 15 -2.71 -0.18 10.28
CA LEU A 15 -1.78 -1.14 10.88
C LEU A 15 -0.39 -0.53 11.16
N LEU A 16 0.10 0.30 10.24
CA LEU A 16 1.38 1.01 10.39
C LEU A 16 1.29 2.09 11.47
N GLU A 17 0.20 2.87 11.52
CA GLU A 17 -0.02 3.90 12.55
C GLU A 17 -0.10 3.31 13.96
N LYS A 18 -0.71 2.14 14.09
CA LYS A 18 -0.79 1.42 15.37
C LYS A 18 0.52 0.71 15.75
N GLY A 19 1.46 0.57 14.82
CA GLY A 19 2.68 -0.21 15.02
C GLY A 19 2.42 -1.71 15.19
N GLU A 20 1.27 -2.22 14.74
CA GLU A 20 0.97 -3.66 14.73
C GLU A 20 1.87 -4.40 13.72
N VAL A 21 2.33 -3.68 12.70
CA VAL A 21 3.29 -4.15 11.69
C VAL A 21 4.39 -3.12 11.51
N GLU A 22 5.61 -3.59 11.25
CA GLU A 22 6.74 -2.72 10.88
C GLU A 22 6.64 -2.27 9.42
N ARG A 23 6.17 -3.17 8.54
CA ARG A 23 6.13 -2.97 7.09
C ARG A 23 4.93 -3.66 6.42
N VAL A 24 4.51 -3.09 5.30
CA VAL A 24 3.51 -3.64 4.38
C VAL A 24 4.17 -3.92 3.02
N ILE A 25 3.88 -5.08 2.44
CA ILE A 25 4.34 -5.47 1.09
C ILE A 25 3.12 -5.54 0.18
N GLY A 26 3.21 -4.94 -1.00
CA GLY A 26 2.16 -5.03 -2.01
C GLY A 26 2.67 -4.69 -3.39
N TRP A 27 1.80 -4.12 -4.23
CA TRP A 27 2.11 -3.77 -5.61
C TRP A 27 1.67 -2.33 -5.87
N GLU A 28 2.53 -1.56 -6.51
CA GLU A 28 2.18 -0.21 -6.92
C GLU A 28 1.94 -0.10 -8.43
N LYS A 29 1.38 1.03 -8.85
CA LYS A 29 1.25 1.34 -10.27
C LYS A 29 2.63 1.62 -10.86
N GLY A 30 3.10 0.74 -11.75
CA GLY A 30 4.36 0.93 -12.45
C GLY A 30 4.31 2.02 -13.52
N MET A 31 5.49 2.36 -14.05
CA MET A 31 5.66 3.33 -15.13
C MET A 31 4.89 2.95 -16.40
N PHE A 32 4.77 1.65 -16.66
CA PHE A 32 4.04 1.10 -17.80
C PHE A 32 2.71 0.51 -17.35
N PHE A 33 1.68 0.57 -18.21
CA PHE A 33 0.33 0.10 -17.88
C PHE A 33 0.25 -1.40 -17.53
N TYR A 34 1.20 -2.20 -18.00
CA TYR A 34 1.32 -3.64 -17.72
C TYR A 34 2.27 -3.95 -16.56
N SER A 35 2.85 -2.93 -15.93
CA SER A 35 3.83 -3.09 -14.86
C SER A 35 3.18 -2.82 -13.51
N THR A 36 3.26 -3.79 -12.62
CA THR A 36 2.89 -3.67 -11.21
C THR A 36 4.08 -4.13 -10.36
N PRO A 37 5.10 -3.28 -10.16
CA PRO A 37 6.27 -3.67 -9.37
C PRO A 37 5.89 -3.83 -7.89
N PRO A 38 6.61 -4.67 -7.15
CA PRO A 38 6.41 -4.80 -5.71
C PRO A 38 6.84 -3.51 -5.01
N VAL A 39 6.10 -3.12 -3.97
CA VAL A 39 6.41 -1.99 -3.10
C VAL A 39 6.48 -2.46 -1.64
N ILE A 40 7.44 -1.92 -0.89
CA ILE A 40 7.58 -2.12 0.55
C ILE A 40 7.35 -0.76 1.21
N ILE A 41 6.43 -0.72 2.17
CA ILE A 41 5.96 0.49 2.82
C ILE A 41 6.22 0.36 4.32
N ASP A 42 7.00 1.29 4.87
CA ASP A 42 7.32 1.42 6.30
C ASP A 42 6.69 2.65 6.95
N LYS A 43 6.06 3.52 6.15
CA LYS A 43 5.42 4.76 6.58
C LYS A 43 3.93 4.79 6.24
N PRO A 44 3.04 5.19 7.17
CA PRO A 44 1.61 5.26 6.90
C PRO A 44 1.22 6.13 5.70
N GLU A 45 1.92 7.25 5.48
CA GLU A 45 1.68 8.17 4.36
C GLU A 45 1.93 7.55 2.98
N ASP A 46 2.76 6.51 2.92
CA ASP A 46 3.12 5.82 1.69
C ASP A 46 2.11 4.72 1.31
N ALA A 47 1.11 4.45 2.16
CA ALA A 47 0.06 3.45 1.91
C ALA A 47 -0.73 3.71 0.60
N GLU A 48 -0.78 4.96 0.12
CA GLU A 48 -1.43 5.33 -1.15
C GLU A 48 -0.76 4.75 -2.40
N LYS A 49 0.47 4.22 -2.27
CA LYS A 49 1.21 3.57 -3.37
C LYS A 49 0.61 2.21 -3.74
N LEU A 50 -0.07 1.53 -2.81
CA LEU A 50 -0.76 0.23 -3.02
C LEU A 50 -1.97 0.35 -3.96
#